data_AF-N6TP52-F1
#
_entry.id   AF-N6TP52-F1
#
_cell.length_a   1.000
_cell.length_b   1.000
_cell.length_c   1.000
_cell.angle_alpha   90.00
_cell.angle_beta   90.00
_cell.angle_gamma   90.00
#
_symmetry.space_group_name_H-M   'P 1'
#
loop_
_entity.id
_entity.type
_entity.pdbx_description
1 polymer ?
#
loop_
_entity_poly.entity_id
_entity_poly.type
_entity_poly.pdbx_seq_one_letter_code
_entity_poly.pdbx_strand_id
1 'polypeptide(L)' 'MERLSVDYGKKSKLEFSIYPAPQVSTAVVEPYNSILTTHTTLEHSDCSFMVDNEAIYDICRRNLDIERPTYTNLNRLIGQ' A
#
# COMPACT_ATOMS: atom_id res chain seq x y z
N MET A 1 7.41 12.66 -3.19
CA MET A 1 6.24 13.58 -3.28
C MET A 1 6.64 15.04 -3.18
N GLU A 2 7.51 15.41 -2.23
CA GLU A 2 8.01 16.79 -2.04
C GLU A 2 8.36 17.53 -3.35
N ARG A 3 9.25 16.96 -4.18
CA ARG A 3 9.64 17.60 -5.46
C ARG A 3 8.49 17.74 -6.46
N LEU A 4 7.60 16.75 -6.52
CA LEU A 4 6.41 16.81 -7.40
C LEU A 4 5.43 17.87 -6.92
N SER A 5 5.30 18.09 -5.61
CA SER A 5 4.51 19.18 -5.05
C SER A 5 5.08 20.56 -5.40
N VAL A 6 6.41 20.69 -5.45
CA VAL A 6 7.10 21.93 -5.87
C VAL A 6 6.92 22.18 -7.36
N ASP A 7 7.23 21.20 -8.20
CA ASP A 7 7.26 21.35 -9.66
C ASP A 7 5.85 21.37 -10.27
N TYR A 8 4.89 20.71 -9.63
CA TYR A 8 3.52 20.52 -10.14
C TYR A 8 2.43 20.81 -9.09
N GLY A 9 2.58 21.91 -8.34
CA GLY A 9 1.67 22.24 -7.22
C GLY A 9 0.18 22.37 -7.55
N LYS A 10 -0.20 22.59 -8.82
CA LYS A 10 -1.61 22.66 -9.25
C LYS A 10 -2.19 21.31 -9.71
N LYS A 11 -1.43 20.22 -9.63
CA LYS A 11 -1.86 18.88 -10.06
C LYS A 11 -2.23 18.03 -8.85
N SER A 12 -3.31 17.27 -9.01
CA SER A 12 -3.74 16.27 -8.04
C SER A 12 -2.73 15.13 -7.98
N LYS A 13 -2.42 14.69 -6.77
CA LYS A 13 -1.46 13.65 -6.44
C LYS A 13 -2.21 12.57 -5.68
N LEU A 14 -2.32 11.41 -6.30
CA LEU A 14 -3.02 10.26 -5.75
C LEU A 14 -1.98 9.20 -5.41
N GLU A 15 -2.09 8.61 -4.22
CA GLU A 15 -1.20 7.54 -3.77
C GLU A 15 -1.99 6.25 -3.59
N PHE A 16 -1.38 5.13 -3.98
CA PHE A 16 -1.83 3.78 -3.66
C PHE A 16 -0.76 3.14 -2.79
N SER A 17 -1.01 3.15 -1.48
CA SER A 17 -0.04 2.81 -0.45
C SER A 17 -0.29 1.41 0.08
N ILE A 18 0.62 0.48 -0.17
CA ILE A 18 0.53 -0.90 0.34
C ILE A 18 1.00 -0.93 1.79
N TYR A 19 0.09 -1.26 2.71
CA TYR A 19 0.40 -1.37 4.12
C TYR A 19 1.00 -2.75 4.42
N PRO A 20 2.09 -2.82 5.20
CA PRO A 20 2.73 -4.09 5.53
C PRO A 20 1.84 -4.93 6.44
N ALA A 21 1.92 -6.25 6.25
CA ALA A 21 1.19 -7.22 7.06
C ALA A 21 2.16 -8.32 7.53
N PRO A 22 2.12 -8.73 8.81
CA PRO A 22 3.09 -9.68 9.36
C PRO A 22 3.17 -11.01 8.60
N GLN A 23 2.06 -11.47 8.01
CA GLN A 23 2.02 -12.74 7.28
C GLN A 23 2.77 -12.70 5.94
N VAL A 24 2.96 -11.52 5.35
CA VAL A 24 3.59 -11.30 4.03
C VAL A 24 4.77 -10.32 4.08
N SER A 25 5.16 -9.91 5.30
CA SER A 25 6.28 -9.03 5.58
C SER A 25 7.61 -9.76 5.33
N THR A 26 8.55 -9.08 4.68
CA THR A 26 9.89 -9.60 4.40
C THR A 26 10.96 -8.93 5.25
N ALA A 27 10.65 -7.76 5.83
CA ALA A 27 11.57 -7.00 6.64
C ALA A 27 10.93 -6.54 7.96
N VAL A 28 11.63 -6.79 9.07
CA VAL A 28 11.20 -6.38 10.43
C VAL A 28 11.11 -4.87 10.62
N VAL A 29 11.68 -4.08 9.70
CA VAL A 29 11.68 -2.62 9.74
C VAL A 29 10.54 -1.99 8.94
N GLU A 30 9.66 -2.79 8.34
CA GLU A 30 8.50 -2.30 7.58
C GLU A 30 7.62 -1.32 8.38
N PRO A 31 7.29 -1.55 9.67
CA PRO A 31 6.49 -0.60 10.45
C PRO A 31 7.13 0.79 10.55
N TYR A 32 8.46 0.86 10.67
CA TYR A 32 9.19 2.13 10.72
C TYR A 32 9.10 2.87 9.38
N ASN A 33 9.27 2.15 8.27
CA ASN A 33 9.22 2.72 6.92
C ASN A 33 7.82 3.23 6.57
N SER A 34 6.77 2.51 7.00
CA SER A 34 5.38 2.93 6.82
C SER A 34 5.10 4.25 7.53
N ILE A 35 5.44 4.36 8.82
CA ILE A 35 5.20 5.59 9.59
C ILE A 35 5.98 6.77 9.00
N LEU A 36 7.26 6.57 8.67
CA LEU A 36 8.11 7.62 8.10
C LEU A 36 7.56 8.10 6.75
N THR A 37 7.16 7.17 5.88
CA THR A 37 6.57 7.50 4.59
C THR A 37 5.26 8.25 4.76
N THR A 38 4.33 7.72 5.56
CA THR A 38 3.03 8.36 5.82
C THR A 38 3.19 9.78 6.34
N HIS A 39 4.11 10.03 7.27
CA HIS A 39 4.35 11.38 7.78
C HIS A 39 4.83 12.34 6.67
N THR A 40 5.80 11.93 5.86
CA THR A 40 6.38 12.79 4.81
C THR A 40 5.47 12.98 3.60
N THR A 41 4.58 12.04 3.29
CA THR A 41 3.68 12.15 2.14
C THR A 41 2.32 12.76 2.47
N LEU A 42 1.92 12.80 3.75
CA LEU A 42 0.63 13.34 4.20
C LEU A 42 0.37 14.78 3.69
N GLU A 43 1.37 15.65 3.77
CA GLU A 43 1.25 17.06 3.36
C GLU A 43 1.34 17.26 1.83
N HIS A 44 1.64 16.19 1.11
CA HIS A 44 1.94 16.22 -0.32
C HIS A 44 1.06 15.31 -1.15
N SER A 45 0.08 14.64 -0.54
CA SER A 45 -0.84 13.72 -1.19
C SER A 45 -2.26 14.28 -1.05
N ASP A 46 -2.96 14.41 -2.17
CA ASP A 46 -4.33 14.93 -2.15
C ASP A 46 -5.35 13.83 -1.78
N CYS A 47 -5.01 12.57 -2.10
CA CYS A 47 -5.78 11.39 -1.71
C CYS A 47 -4.87 10.16 -1.67
N SER A 48 -4.89 9.41 -0.57
CA SER A 48 -4.14 8.16 -0.42
C SER A 48 -5.09 6.99 -0.21
N PHE A 49 -5.03 6.01 -1.11
CA PHE A 49 -5.70 4.72 -1.00
C PHE A 49 -4.77 3.77 -0.27
N MET A 50 -5.14 3.40 0.95
CA MET A 50 -4.40 2.40 1.71
C MET A 50 -4.88 1.01 1.36
N VAL A 51 -3.93 0.15 1.02
CA VAL A 51 -4.13 -1.21 0.57
C VAL A 51 -3.49 -2.13 1.59
N ASP A 52 -4.29 -2.68 2.50
CA ASP A 52 -3.80 -3.55 3.57
C ASP A 52 -3.55 -4.97 3.03
N ASN A 53 -2.29 -5.40 3.07
CA ASN A 53 -1.91 -6.74 2.64
C ASN A 53 -2.57 -7.84 3.50
N GLU A 54 -2.85 -7.61 4.78
CA GLU A 54 -3.51 -8.59 5.63
C GLU A 54 -4.96 -8.78 5.19
N ALA A 55 -5.67 -7.68 4.94
CA ALA A 55 -7.04 -7.71 4.46
C ALA A 55 -7.15 -8.41 3.09
N ILE A 56 -6.24 -8.12 2.15
CA ILE A 56 -6.23 -8.76 0.83
C ILE A 56 -5.86 -10.23 0.95
N TYR A 57 -4.89 -10.57 1.80
CA TYR A 57 -4.52 -11.95 2.07
C TYR A 57 -5.72 -12.75 2.60
N ASP A 58 -6.46 -12.17 3.54
CA ASP A 58 -7.69 -12.75 4.09
C ASP A 58 -8.79 -12.91 3.03
N ILE A 59 -8.97 -11.93 2.14
CA ILE A 59 -9.91 -12.05 1.01
C ILE A 59 -9.49 -13.19 0.07
N CYS A 60 -8.21 -13.26 -0.32
CA CYS A 60 -7.72 -14.34 -1.18
C CYS A 60 -7.90 -15.72 -0.52
N ARG A 61 -7.71 -15.81 0.79
CA ARG A 61 -7.83 -17.07 1.51
C ARG A 61 -9.28 -17.49 1.77
N ARG A 62 -10.15 -16.56 2.16
CA ARG A 62 -11.54 -16.84 2.56
C ARG A 62 -12.53 -16.83 1.41
N ASN A 63 -12.33 -15.97 0.41
CA ASN A 63 -13.29 -15.75 -0.67
C ASN A 63 -12.87 -16.43 -1.97
N LEU A 64 -11.57 -16.68 -2.18
CA LEU A 64 -11.03 -17.31 -3.39
C LEU A 64 -10.47 -18.71 -3.15
N ASP A 65 -10.60 -19.24 -1.92
CA ASP A 65 -10.10 -20.56 -1.49
C ASP A 65 -8.61 -20.82 -1.82
N ILE A 66 -7.79 -19.76 -1.80
CA ILE A 66 -6.35 -19.87 -2.03
C ILE A 66 -5.66 -20.07 -0.68
N GLU A 67 -5.23 -21.30 -0.40
CA GLU A 67 -4.64 -21.67 0.89
C GLU A 67 -3.35 -20.89 1.22
N ARG A 68 -2.53 -20.61 0.21
CA ARG A 68 -1.31 -19.79 0.30
C ARG A 68 -1.28 -18.73 -0.80
N PRO A 69 -1.92 -17.57 -0.59
CA PRO A 69 -1.89 -16.45 -1.54
C PRO A 69 -0.46 -16.02 -1.87
N THR A 70 -0.17 -15.85 -3.16
CA THR A 70 1.11 -15.32 -3.65
C THR A 70 0.98 -13.83 -4.00
N TYR A 71 2.09 -13.11 -4.16
CA TYR A 71 2.06 -11.72 -4.66
C TYR A 71 1.33 -11.59 -6.00
N THR A 72 1.36 -12.61 -6.85
CA THR A 72 0.59 -12.61 -8.10
C THR A 72 -0.92 -12.59 -7.85
N ASN A 73 -1.40 -13.28 -6.82
CA ASN A 73 -2.83 -13.27 -6.46
C ASN A 73 -3.24 -11.92 -5.87
N LEU A 74 -2.42 -11.39 -4.94
CA LEU A 74 -2.63 -10.09 -4.31
C LEU A 74 -2.66 -8.97 -5.37
N ASN A 75 -1.66 -8.92 -6.25
CA ASN A 75 -1.55 -7.90 -7.29
C ASN A 75 -2.66 -7.99 -8.34
N ARG A 76 -3.17 -9.20 -8.62
CA ARG A 76 -4.34 -9.37 -9.50
C ARG A 76 -5.60 -8.80 -8.88
N LEU A 77 -5.77 -8.92 -7.57
CA LEU A 77 -6.92 -8.35 -6.87
C LEU A 77 -6.83 -6.82 -6.81
N ILE A 78 -5.63 -6.28 -6.57
CA ILE A 78 -5.41 -4.82 -6.52
C ILE A 78 -5.58 -4.16 -7.89
N GLY A 79 -5.17 -4.86 -8.96
CA GLY A 79 -5.23 -4.34 -10.33
C GLY A 79 -6.57 -4.54 -11.04
N GLN A 80 -7.57 -5.13 -10.37
CA GLN A 80 -8.91 -5.37 -10.91
C GLN A 80 -9.82 -4.15 -10.74
#